data_AF-A0A4U9UG20-F1
#
_entry.id   AF-A0A4U9UG20-F1
#
_cell.length_a   1.000
_cell.length_b   1.000
_cell.length_c   1.000
_cell.angle_alpha   90.00
_cell.angle_beta   90.00
_cell.angle_gamma   90.00
#
_symmetry.space_group_name_H-M   'P 1'
#
loop_
_entity.id
_entity.type
_entity.pdbx_description
1 polymer ?
#
loop_
_entity_poly.entity_id
_entity_poly.type
_entity_poly.pdbx_seq_one_letter_code
_entity_poly.pdbx_strand_id
1 'polypeptide(L)'
;MSNFNPSRRRFIKGAVIAGVSVYLAPLYSRAYAALFEQKILQSPNWDAQTKRIRYRIDGRSKVMGQKVFARDIRAVDMPHWPQQQAHAFILRATKADRLFTGIDLSLLGDDLQPDRLVTAEDLERDGLAFPAFYGDDMLLPTGKTPAYLGHAVAILIYHDLLVSALPKTS
;
A
#
# COMPACT_ATOMS: atom_id res chain seq x y z
N MET A 1 5.21 -52.69 -3.70
CA MET A 1 4.51 -51.59 -3.00
C MET A 1 5.56 -50.61 -2.50
N SER A 2 5.63 -49.39 -3.04
CA SER A 2 6.68 -48.42 -2.66
C SER A 2 6.26 -47.63 -1.44
N ASN A 3 7.02 -47.74 -0.35
CA ASN A 3 6.84 -46.98 0.87
C ASN A 3 7.02 -45.47 0.60
N PHE A 4 5.93 -44.71 0.67
CA PHE A 4 5.95 -43.26 0.54
C PHE A 4 6.40 -42.66 1.87
N ASN A 5 7.66 -42.20 1.94
CA ASN A 5 8.17 -41.48 3.11
C ASN A 5 8.24 -39.96 2.78
N PRO A 6 7.27 -39.16 3.25
CA PRO A 6 7.16 -37.75 2.89
C PRO A 6 8.17 -36.91 3.69
N SER A 7 9.32 -36.60 3.10
CA SER A 7 10.21 -35.56 3.63
C SER A 7 9.81 -34.19 3.10
N ARG A 8 9.93 -33.13 3.93
CA ARG A 8 9.60 -31.73 3.58
C ARG A 8 10.22 -31.28 2.24
N ARG A 9 11.46 -31.72 1.97
CA ARG A 9 12.17 -31.44 0.72
C ARG A 9 11.51 -32.06 -0.51
N ARG A 10 10.95 -33.27 -0.39
CA ARG A 10 10.32 -33.99 -1.51
C ARG A 10 8.92 -33.45 -1.81
N PHE A 11 8.21 -32.98 -0.79
CA PHE A 11 6.95 -32.24 -0.94
C PHE A 11 7.15 -30.93 -1.73
N ILE A 12 8.12 -30.10 -1.33
CA ILE A 12 8.41 -28.84 -2.03
C ILE A 12 8.83 -29.08 -3.48
N LYS A 13 9.66 -30.09 -3.75
CA LYS A 13 10.03 -30.45 -5.13
C LYS A 13 8.82 -30.92 -5.95
N GLY A 14 7.91 -31.68 -5.36
CA GLY A 14 6.68 -32.12 -6.03
C GLY A 14 5.76 -30.95 -6.38
N ALA A 15 5.59 -29.99 -5.46
CA ALA A 15 4.77 -28.80 -5.67
C ALA A 15 5.29 -27.91 -6.82
N VAL A 16 6.61 -27.74 -6.93
CA VAL A 16 7.25 -26.96 -8.01
C VAL A 16 7.09 -27.64 -9.38
N ILE A 17 7.21 -28.97 -9.45
CA ILE A 17 7.06 -29.73 -10.71
C ILE A 17 5.59 -29.71 -11.20
N ALA A 18 4.63 -29.66 -10.28
CA ALA A 18 3.20 -29.62 -10.60
C ALA A 18 2.70 -28.22 -11.03
N GLY A 19 3.55 -27.19 -11.07
CA GLY A 19 3.14 -25.82 -11.42
C GLY A 19 2.24 -25.14 -10.39
N VAL A 20 2.08 -25.73 -9.20
CA VAL A 20 1.21 -25.23 -8.14
C VAL A 20 2.02 -24.31 -7.23
N SER A 21 1.89 -23.01 -7.43
CA SER A 21 2.41 -21.99 -6.52
C SER A 21 1.36 -21.68 -5.45
N VAL A 22 1.50 -22.23 -4.25
CA VAL A 22 0.71 -21.82 -3.09
C VAL A 22 1.48 -20.79 -2.29
N TYR A 23 1.04 -19.53 -2.37
CA TYR A 23 1.51 -18.45 -1.53
C TYR A 23 0.61 -18.34 -0.29
N LEU A 24 1.12 -18.79 0.86
CA LEU A 24 0.50 -18.59 2.16
C LEU A 24 1.14 -17.36 2.81
N ALA A 25 0.52 -16.19 2.65
CA ALA A 25 0.82 -15.04 3.49
C ALA A 25 0.11 -15.22 4.85
N PRO A 26 0.82 -15.09 5.98
CA PRO A 26 0.16 -15.01 7.28
C PRO A 26 -0.68 -13.72 7.32
N LEU A 27 -2.00 -13.86 7.45
CA LEU A 27 -2.95 -12.75 7.50
C LEU A 27 -3.08 -12.11 8.90
N TYR A 28 -2.15 -12.37 9.83
CA TYR A 28 -2.22 -11.87 11.22
C TYR A 28 -0.92 -11.21 11.73
N SER A 29 -1.08 -9.92 12.05
CA SER A 29 -0.41 -8.97 12.98
C SER A 29 1.01 -9.23 13.51
N ARG A 30 1.98 -9.58 12.66
CA ARG A 30 3.42 -9.36 12.97
C ARG A 30 3.92 -7.96 12.58
N ALA A 31 3.11 -7.18 11.87
CA ALA A 31 3.47 -5.87 11.35
C ALA A 31 3.80 -4.87 12.48
N TYR A 32 2.96 -4.83 13.51
CA TYR A 32 3.19 -3.96 14.68
C TYR A 32 4.51 -4.25 15.39
N ALA A 33 4.74 -5.51 15.77
CA ALA A 33 5.97 -5.90 16.46
C ALA A 33 7.23 -5.57 15.64
N ALA A 34 7.17 -5.64 14.30
CA ALA A 34 8.29 -5.30 13.44
C ALA A 34 8.56 -3.78 13.32
N LEU A 35 7.55 -2.92 13.55
CA LEU A 35 7.75 -1.46 13.61
C LEU A 35 8.52 -1.04 14.86
N PHE A 36 8.31 -1.76 15.96
CA PHE A 36 8.91 -1.45 17.28
C PHE A 36 10.00 -2.44 17.69
N GLU A 37 10.30 -3.46 16.88
CA GLU A 37 11.53 -4.24 17.02
C GLU A 37 12.70 -3.25 16.96
N GLN A 38 13.45 -3.15 18.05
CA GLN A 38 14.68 -2.37 18.19
C GLN A 38 15.80 -2.92 17.29
N LYS A 39 15.52 -3.17 16.01
CA LYS A 39 16.50 -3.57 14.98
C LYS A 39 16.95 -2.40 14.11
N ILE A 40 16.36 -1.21 14.29
CA ILE A 40 16.81 0.03 13.63
C ILE A 40 18.30 0.29 13.92
N LEU A 41 18.84 -0.27 15.01
CA LEU A 41 20.23 -0.14 15.46
C LEU A 41 21.07 -1.42 15.31
N GLN A 42 20.70 -2.40 14.48
CA GLN A 42 21.60 -3.54 14.25
C GLN A 42 22.85 -3.06 13.51
N SER A 43 24.00 -3.05 14.18
CA SER A 43 25.27 -2.69 13.53
C SER A 43 25.47 -3.52 12.26
N PRO A 44 25.88 -2.90 11.14
CA PRO A 44 26.13 -3.62 9.91
C PRO A 44 27.18 -4.72 10.17
N ASN A 45 27.07 -5.85 9.46
CA ASN A 45 28.06 -6.91 9.57
C ASN A 45 29.38 -6.42 8.98
N TRP A 46 30.22 -5.86 9.85
CA TRP A 46 31.50 -5.24 9.56
C TRP A 46 32.61 -6.29 9.64
N ASP A 47 33.37 -6.39 8.57
CA ASP A 47 34.53 -7.25 8.51
C ASP A 47 35.77 -6.43 8.89
N ALA A 48 36.31 -6.65 10.09
CA ALA A 48 37.43 -5.87 10.63
C ALA A 48 38.74 -6.04 9.84
N GLN A 49 38.91 -7.18 9.15
CA GLN A 49 40.11 -7.47 8.37
C GLN A 49 40.08 -6.74 7.02
N THR A 50 38.93 -6.76 6.35
CA THR A 50 38.77 -6.14 5.02
C THR A 50 38.27 -4.69 5.10
N LYS A 51 37.91 -4.20 6.30
CA LYS A 51 37.29 -2.90 6.56
C LYS A 51 36.09 -2.62 5.65
N ARG A 52 35.26 -3.64 5.43
CA ARG A 52 34.10 -3.60 4.53
C ARG A 52 32.86 -4.15 5.20
N ILE A 53 31.72 -3.63 4.76
CA ILE A 53 30.41 -4.19 5.11
C ILE A 53 30.15 -5.38 4.19
N ARG A 54 29.85 -6.54 4.77
CA ARG A 54 29.71 -7.79 4.01
C ARG A 54 28.42 -7.83 3.16
N TYR A 55 27.33 -7.29 3.69
CA TYR A 55 26.04 -7.18 3.01
C TYR A 55 25.19 -6.09 3.65
N ARG A 56 24.16 -5.63 2.94
CA ARG A 56 23.22 -4.62 3.45
C ARG A 56 22.63 -5.07 4.78
N ILE A 57 22.55 -4.15 5.73
CA ILE A 57 21.94 -4.32 7.06
C ILE A 57 20.55 -4.99 7.01
N ASP A 58 19.76 -4.67 6.00
CA ASP A 58 18.40 -5.17 5.80
C ASP A 58 18.30 -6.29 4.74
N GLY A 59 19.43 -6.75 4.20
CA GLY A 59 19.45 -7.73 3.11
C GLY A 59 18.80 -9.06 3.50
N ARG A 60 19.12 -9.57 4.69
CA ARG A 60 18.58 -10.84 5.19
C ARG A 60 17.08 -10.75 5.49
N SER A 61 16.62 -9.69 6.14
CA SER A 61 15.19 -9.54 6.47
C SER A 61 14.33 -9.37 5.22
N LYS A 62 14.83 -8.66 4.19
CA LYS A 62 14.16 -8.54 2.89
C LYS A 62 13.93 -9.89 2.21
N VAL A 63 14.96 -10.73 2.07
CA VAL A 63 14.83 -12.01 1.37
C VAL A 63 14.02 -13.05 2.15
N MET A 64 13.96 -12.91 3.48
CA MET A 64 13.19 -13.80 4.35
C MET A 64 11.74 -13.34 4.55
N GLY A 65 11.30 -12.25 3.90
CA GLY A 65 9.95 -11.69 4.08
C GLY A 65 9.67 -11.13 5.48
N GLN A 66 10.73 -10.78 6.23
CA GLN A 66 10.65 -10.29 7.60
C GLN A 66 10.69 -8.75 7.69
N LYS A 67 10.98 -8.08 6.58
CA LYS A 67 10.93 -6.61 6.51
C LYS A 67 9.48 -6.17 6.29
N VAL A 68 9.01 -5.30 7.17
CA VAL A 68 7.68 -4.70 7.11
C VAL A 68 7.75 -3.36 6.38
N PHE A 69 6.81 -3.14 5.46
CA PHE A 69 6.62 -1.90 4.72
C PHE A 69 5.32 -1.22 5.15
N ALA A 70 5.14 0.07 4.82
CA ALA A 70 3.97 0.84 5.24
C ALA A 70 2.62 0.19 4.87
N ARG A 71 2.54 -0.47 3.71
CA ARG A 71 1.33 -1.18 3.26
C ARG A 71 0.99 -2.41 4.11
N ASP A 72 1.98 -3.01 4.77
CA ASP A 72 1.78 -4.21 5.59
C ASP A 72 1.16 -3.88 6.96
N ILE A 73 1.12 -2.60 7.32
CA ILE A 73 0.58 -2.09 8.58
C ILE A 73 -0.89 -1.78 8.38
N ARG A 74 -1.74 -2.35 9.22
CA ARG A 74 -3.17 -2.01 9.27
C ARG A 74 -3.47 -1.13 10.48
N ALA A 75 -4.58 -0.39 10.43
CA ALA A 75 -5.01 0.43 11.57
C ALA A 75 -5.16 -0.41 12.86
N VAL A 76 -5.72 -1.63 12.74
CA VAL A 76 -5.85 -2.60 13.83
C VAL A 76 -4.52 -3.06 14.44
N ASP A 77 -3.42 -2.95 13.70
CA ASP A 77 -2.10 -3.30 14.21
C ASP A 77 -1.55 -2.22 15.16
N MET A 78 -2.08 -0.99 15.13
CA MET A 78 -1.55 0.15 15.88
C MET A 78 -2.33 0.39 17.19
N PRO A 79 -1.68 0.37 18.38
CA PRO A 79 -2.32 0.72 19.64
C PRO A 79 -2.85 2.15 19.61
N HIS A 80 -4.01 2.31 20.23
CA HIS A 80 -4.76 3.58 20.30
C HIS A 80 -5.27 4.12 18.95
N TRP A 81 -5.05 3.40 17.85
CA TRP A 81 -5.67 3.75 16.57
C TRP A 81 -7.08 3.18 16.46
N PRO A 82 -7.92 3.77 15.59
CA PRO A 82 -9.21 3.19 15.25
C PRO A 82 -9.07 1.76 14.73
N GLN A 83 -10.01 0.89 15.10
CA GLN A 83 -10.04 -0.51 14.63
C GLN A 83 -10.61 -0.65 13.21
N GLN A 84 -11.13 0.44 12.64
CA GLN A 84 -11.60 0.51 11.27
C GLN A 84 -10.54 1.19 10.41
N GLN A 85 -10.44 0.75 9.16
CA GLN A 85 -9.47 1.29 8.21
C GLN A 85 -10.17 1.76 6.94
N ALA A 86 -10.12 3.06 6.71
CA ALA A 86 -10.52 3.64 5.44
C ALA A 86 -9.40 3.53 4.40
N HIS A 87 -9.78 3.62 3.14
CA HIS A 87 -8.89 3.59 1.99
C HIS A 87 -9.12 4.82 1.13
N ALA A 88 -8.02 5.51 0.81
CA ALA A 88 -8.05 6.71 0.01
C ALA A 88 -7.48 6.46 -1.40
N PHE A 89 -8.18 6.92 -2.42
CA PHE A 89 -7.72 6.94 -3.80
C PHE A 89 -7.57 8.38 -4.28
N ILE A 90 -6.50 8.66 -5.02
CA ILE A 90 -6.28 9.98 -5.63
C ILE A 90 -6.78 9.92 -7.06
N LEU A 91 -7.76 10.76 -7.39
CA LEU A 91 -8.19 10.97 -8.77
C LEU A 91 -7.25 11.96 -9.45
N ARG A 92 -6.82 11.64 -10.68
CA ARG A 92 -5.82 12.42 -11.42
C ARG A 92 -6.32 12.83 -12.79
N ALA A 93 -6.02 14.07 -13.19
CA ALA A 93 -6.34 14.58 -14.51
C ALA A 93 -5.56 13.84 -15.60
N THR A 94 -6.25 13.44 -16.66
CA THR A 94 -5.67 12.69 -17.80
C THR A 94 -5.18 13.60 -18.93
N LYS A 95 -5.35 14.91 -18.77
CA LYS A 95 -4.94 15.98 -19.71
C LYS A 95 -4.30 17.11 -18.90
N ALA A 96 -3.51 17.95 -19.57
CA ALA A 96 -2.86 19.13 -18.98
C ALA A 96 -3.00 20.39 -19.83
N ASP A 97 -3.73 20.30 -20.94
CA ASP A 97 -3.93 21.33 -21.96
C ASP A 97 -5.38 21.84 -21.99
N ARG A 98 -6.18 21.51 -20.97
CA ARG A 98 -7.62 21.83 -20.91
C ARG A 98 -8.02 22.28 -19.51
N LEU A 99 -9.04 23.11 -19.44
CA LEU A 99 -9.65 23.49 -18.17
C LEU A 99 -10.28 22.25 -17.51
N PHE A 100 -10.03 22.10 -16.21
CA PHE A 100 -10.71 21.13 -15.38
C PHE A 100 -12.05 21.71 -14.91
N THR A 101 -13.15 21.08 -15.30
CA THR A 101 -14.52 21.57 -15.05
C THR A 101 -15.23 20.84 -13.91
N GLY A 102 -14.53 19.96 -13.19
CA GLY A 102 -15.08 19.13 -12.13
C GLY A 102 -15.04 17.64 -12.44
N ILE A 103 -15.71 16.86 -11.59
CA ILE A 103 -15.68 15.40 -11.60
C ILE A 103 -17.11 14.89 -11.71
N ASP A 104 -17.32 13.98 -12.64
CA ASP A 104 -18.55 13.19 -12.74
C ASP A 104 -18.24 11.75 -12.34
N LEU A 105 -18.80 11.30 -11.20
CA LEU A 105 -18.66 9.95 -10.68
C LEU A 105 -19.87 9.06 -11.03
N SER A 106 -20.80 9.50 -11.86
CA SER A 106 -22.00 8.71 -12.22
C SER A 106 -21.68 7.37 -12.89
N LEU A 107 -20.48 7.23 -13.46
CA LEU A 107 -19.98 5.97 -14.02
C LEU A 107 -19.63 4.93 -12.94
N LEU A 108 -19.35 5.37 -11.71
CA LEU A 108 -19.28 4.48 -10.55
C LEU A 108 -20.74 4.16 -10.19
N GLY A 109 -21.17 2.91 -10.40
CA GLY A 109 -22.51 2.50 -9.97
C GLY A 109 -22.72 2.78 -8.47
N ASP A 110 -23.97 2.79 -8.01
CA ASP A 110 -24.33 3.23 -6.65
C ASP A 110 -23.53 2.50 -5.55
N ASP A 111 -23.23 1.21 -5.75
CA ASP A 111 -22.45 0.38 -4.81
C ASP A 111 -20.94 0.71 -4.76
N LEU A 112 -20.44 1.57 -5.67
CA LEU A 112 -19.02 1.92 -5.82
C LEU A 112 -18.76 3.40 -5.55
N GLN A 113 -19.76 4.15 -5.12
CA GLN A 113 -19.61 5.55 -4.73
C GLN A 113 -18.72 5.66 -3.47
N PRO A 114 -17.82 6.65 -3.41
CA PRO A 114 -17.02 6.88 -2.22
C PRO A 114 -17.90 7.37 -1.06
N ASP A 115 -17.57 6.96 0.16
CA ASP A 115 -18.19 7.48 1.37
C ASP A 115 -17.94 8.97 1.56
N ARG A 116 -16.75 9.44 1.13
CA ARG A 116 -16.40 10.87 1.13
C ARG A 116 -15.58 11.22 -0.10
N LEU A 117 -16.03 12.27 -0.79
CA LEU A 117 -15.24 12.97 -1.79
C LEU A 117 -14.59 14.20 -1.13
N VAL A 118 -13.29 14.38 -1.37
CA VAL A 118 -12.52 15.56 -0.95
C VAL A 118 -11.98 16.26 -2.18
N THR A 119 -12.33 17.53 -2.36
CA THR A 119 -11.90 18.37 -3.50
C THR A 119 -11.03 19.54 -3.03
N ALA A 120 -10.56 20.36 -3.98
CA ALA A 120 -9.81 21.56 -3.67
C ALA A 120 -10.62 22.53 -2.79
N GLU A 121 -11.93 22.63 -3.03
CA GLU A 121 -12.85 23.47 -2.27
C GLU A 121 -12.98 23.00 -0.81
N ASP A 122 -12.89 21.69 -0.55
CA ASP A 122 -12.81 21.17 0.82
C ASP A 122 -11.52 21.61 1.52
N LEU A 123 -10.37 21.54 0.83
CA LEU A 123 -9.09 21.95 1.40
C LEU A 123 -9.08 23.44 1.75
N GLU A 124 -9.64 24.28 0.87
CA GLU A 124 -9.76 25.71 1.08
C GLU A 124 -10.69 26.03 2.27
N ARG A 125 -11.88 25.39 2.32
CA ARG A 125 -12.82 25.53 3.43
C ARG A 125 -12.17 25.19 4.77
N ASP A 126 -11.37 24.14 4.80
CA ASP A 126 -10.73 23.63 6.03
C ASP A 126 -9.40 24.33 6.34
N GLY A 127 -8.98 25.31 5.52
CA GLY A 127 -7.78 26.11 5.73
C GLY A 127 -6.48 25.31 5.59
N LEU A 128 -6.49 24.22 4.82
CA LEU A 128 -5.34 23.34 4.63
C LEU A 128 -4.34 23.95 3.66
N ALA A 129 -3.27 24.52 4.22
CA ALA A 129 -2.14 25.04 3.45
C ALA A 129 -1.00 24.01 3.37
N PHE A 130 -0.38 23.91 2.19
CA PHE A 130 0.76 23.04 1.95
C PHE A 130 2.04 23.85 1.75
N PRO A 131 3.22 23.30 2.12
CA PRO A 131 4.48 23.94 1.81
C PRO A 131 4.61 24.23 0.31
N ALA A 132 5.20 25.38 -0.04
CA ALA A 132 5.31 25.85 -1.43
C ALA A 132 5.95 24.84 -2.41
N PHE A 133 6.77 23.90 -1.91
CA PHE A 133 7.33 22.81 -2.70
C PHE A 133 6.28 21.91 -3.37
N TYR A 134 5.09 21.77 -2.79
CA TYR A 134 4.01 20.96 -3.36
C TYR A 134 3.24 21.66 -4.49
N GLY A 135 3.61 22.91 -4.81
CA GLY A 135 2.90 23.76 -5.75
C GLY A 135 1.74 24.52 -5.12
N ASP A 136 1.11 25.38 -5.93
CA ASP A 136 0.05 26.28 -5.47
C ASP A 136 -1.29 25.56 -5.27
N ASP A 137 -1.53 24.50 -6.04
CA ASP A 137 -2.76 23.71 -6.01
C ASP A 137 -2.38 22.25 -5.70
N MET A 138 -2.66 21.77 -4.48
CA MET A 138 -2.45 20.35 -4.15
C MET A 138 -3.48 19.46 -4.88
N LEU A 139 -4.74 19.88 -4.83
CA LEU A 139 -5.82 19.39 -5.65
C LEU A 139 -6.20 20.53 -6.59
N LEU A 140 -6.26 20.24 -7.89
CA LEU A 140 -6.59 21.23 -8.90
C LEU A 140 -8.04 21.70 -8.70
N PRO A 141 -8.29 23.01 -8.45
CA PRO A 141 -9.64 23.53 -8.33
C PRO A 141 -10.34 23.63 -9.69
N THR A 142 -11.66 23.62 -9.65
CA THR A 142 -12.50 23.81 -10.84
C THR A 142 -12.19 25.15 -11.52
N GLY A 143 -12.11 25.15 -12.85
CA GLY A 143 -11.84 26.36 -13.65
C GLY A 143 -10.36 26.65 -13.87
N LYS A 144 -9.44 25.82 -13.37
CA LYS A 144 -8.00 25.91 -13.68
C LYS A 144 -7.55 24.84 -14.68
N THR A 145 -6.47 25.12 -15.40
CA THR A 145 -5.79 24.14 -16.25
C THR A 145 -4.77 23.35 -15.40
N PRO A 146 -4.71 22.01 -15.51
CA PRO A 146 -3.71 21.23 -14.80
C PRO A 146 -2.28 21.64 -15.17
N ALA A 147 -1.43 21.90 -14.16
CA ALA A 147 -0.03 22.27 -14.37
C ALA A 147 0.82 21.15 -15.01
N TYR A 148 0.40 19.89 -14.88
CA TYR A 148 1.09 18.72 -15.41
C TYR A 148 0.12 17.54 -15.62
N LEU A 149 0.53 16.58 -16.45
CA LEU A 149 -0.23 15.36 -16.67
C LEU A 149 -0.30 14.55 -15.37
N GLY A 150 -1.52 14.18 -14.95
CA GLY A 150 -1.73 13.46 -13.70
C GLY A 150 -1.84 14.35 -12.46
N HIS A 151 -2.03 15.66 -12.61
CA HIS A 151 -2.36 16.55 -11.50
C HIS A 151 -3.56 15.99 -10.72
N ALA A 152 -3.43 15.86 -9.41
CA ALA A 152 -4.51 15.39 -8.55
C ALA A 152 -5.69 16.38 -8.58
N VAL A 153 -6.91 15.86 -8.62
CA VAL A 153 -8.14 16.67 -8.68
C VAL A 153 -9.07 16.42 -7.49
N ALA A 154 -9.01 15.22 -6.90
CA ALA A 154 -9.77 14.86 -5.71
C ALA A 154 -9.18 13.65 -4.99
N ILE A 155 -9.64 13.43 -3.76
CA ILE A 155 -9.40 12.22 -2.98
C ILE A 155 -10.75 11.55 -2.72
N LEU A 156 -10.86 10.27 -3.06
CA LEU A 156 -12.02 9.43 -2.80
C LEU A 156 -11.70 8.57 -1.58
N ILE A 157 -12.55 8.62 -0.55
CA ILE A 157 -12.40 7.85 0.68
C ILE A 157 -13.48 6.80 0.76
N TYR A 158 -13.07 5.56 1.02
CA TYR A 158 -13.94 4.40 1.23
C TYR A 158 -13.70 3.82 2.63
N HIS A 159 -14.73 3.66 3.44
CA HIS A 159 -14.63 3.05 4.78
C HIS A 159 -14.46 1.54 4.71
N ASP A 160 -14.99 0.91 3.65
CA ASP A 160 -14.77 -0.49 3.33
C ASP A 160 -14.36 -0.61 1.87
N LEU A 161 -13.36 -1.45 1.60
CA LEU A 161 -12.87 -1.67 0.26
C LEU A 161 -13.27 -3.09 -0.14
N LEU A 162 -14.34 -3.20 -0.92
CA LEU A 162 -14.67 -4.42 -1.65
C LEU A 162 -13.59 -4.67 -2.71
N VAL A 163 -12.48 -5.28 -2.30
CA VAL A 163 -11.66 -6.04 -3.24
C VAL A 163 -12.56 -7.18 -3.67
N SER A 164 -12.93 -7.27 -4.94
CA SER A 164 -13.74 -8.37 -5.46
C SER A 164 -13.14 -9.70 -4.98
N ALA A 165 -13.73 -10.27 -3.93
CA ALA A 165 -13.38 -11.59 -3.47
C ALA A 165 -13.82 -12.53 -4.58
N LEU A 166 -12.92 -13.43 -4.99
CA LEU A 166 -13.26 -14.57 -5.84
C LEU A 166 -14.60 -15.18 -5.35
N PRO A 167 -15.49 -15.58 -6.27
CA PRO A 167 -16.83 -16.03 -5.92
C PRO A 167 -16.73 -17.09 -4.84
N LYS A 168 -17.39 -16.84 -3.70
CA LYS A 168 -17.59 -17.85 -2.66
C LYS A 168 -18.40 -18.97 -3.30
N THR A 169 -17.72 -20.06 -3.65
CA THR A 169 -18.40 -21.29 -4.05
C THR A 169 -19.18 -21.81 -2.85
N SER A 170 -20.47 -22.00 -3.09
CA SER A 170 -21.47 -22.57 -2.19
C SER A 170 -21.09 -23.97 -1.72
#